data_AF-A0AAE3VME0-F1
#
_entry.id   AF-A0AAE3VME0-F1
#
_cell.length_a   1.000
_cell.length_b   1.000
_cell.length_c   1.000
_cell.angle_alpha   90.00
_cell.angle_beta   90.00
_cell.angle_gamma   90.00
#
_symmetry.space_group_name_H-M   'P 1'
#
loop_
_entity.id
_entity.type
_entity.pdbx_description
1 polymer ?
#
loop_
_entity_poly.entity_id
_entity_poly.type
_entity_poly.pdbx_seq_one_letter_code
_entity_poly.pdbx_strand_id
1 'polypeptide(L)'
;MAAAPIREPENEPGTTDPLRPVAPGKQTPDQPADEETDTDVPAAEGDTTPQSAPPPVQYGDADLPPQVARMRTALMEAARSGRIEELRPVFQQNEMPPTVSFEGADDPIDYLRSMSGDPEGREVLALLLEILEAGWVHVDQGTPQEMYVWPYFARWPLEGLDPRQEVELYRILTAYDVEEMRRHGGYIFYRVGIGPDGTLHYFVAGH
;
A
#
# COMPACT_ATOMS: atom_id res chain seq x y z
N MET A 1 -2.49 66.02 42.12
CA MET A 1 -3.96 66.04 41.92
C MET A 1 -4.19 65.92 40.41
N ALA A 2 -4.95 64.98 39.83
CA ALA A 2 -5.76 63.83 40.25
C ALA A 2 -5.80 62.90 39.00
N ALA A 3 -5.49 61.60 39.04
CA ALA A 3 -6.22 60.41 39.52
C ALA A 3 -6.66 59.53 38.32
N ALA A 4 -6.17 58.28 38.28
CA ALA A 4 -6.60 57.20 37.38
C ALA A 4 -7.88 56.50 37.94
N PRO A 5 -8.54 55.55 37.23
CA PRO A 5 -8.01 54.15 37.20
C PRO A 5 -8.30 53.29 35.93
N ILE A 6 -7.33 52.41 35.64
CA ILE A 6 -7.38 50.93 35.45
C ILE A 6 -8.42 50.30 34.50
N ARG A 7 -7.93 49.51 33.52
CA ARG A 7 -8.32 48.09 33.29
C ARG A 7 -7.39 47.39 32.28
N GLU A 8 -6.71 46.35 32.75
CA GLU A 8 -6.25 45.16 31.99
C GLU A 8 -6.79 43.93 32.76
N PRO A 9 -7.00 42.75 32.15
CA PRO A 9 -5.87 41.85 31.87
C PRO A 9 -5.94 41.06 30.54
N GLU A 10 -4.75 40.80 29.97
CA GLU A 10 -4.18 39.49 29.56
C GLU A 10 -5.02 38.44 28.80
N ASN A 11 -4.50 37.95 27.65
CA ASN A 11 -4.33 36.52 27.32
C ASN A 11 -3.76 36.29 25.89
N GLU A 12 -2.50 35.87 25.82
CA GLU A 12 -2.02 34.78 24.92
C GLU A 12 -1.86 33.52 25.79
N PRO A 13 -1.73 32.25 25.31
CA PRO A 13 -1.34 31.79 23.97
C PRO A 13 -2.17 30.59 23.43
N GLY A 14 -1.91 30.11 22.20
CA GLY A 14 -2.53 28.86 21.74
C GLY A 14 -2.10 28.36 20.36
N THR A 15 -1.12 27.45 20.36
CA THR A 15 -0.83 26.39 19.39
C THR A 15 -2.02 25.99 18.48
N THR A 16 -1.84 26.07 17.16
CA THR A 16 -2.68 25.35 16.20
C THR A 16 -1.96 24.09 15.75
N ASP A 17 -2.37 22.98 16.35
CA ASP A 17 -2.07 21.59 15.98
C ASP A 17 -2.81 21.24 14.65
N PRO A 18 -2.22 20.44 13.73
CA PRO A 18 -2.80 20.16 12.42
C PRO A 18 -3.71 18.92 12.41
N LEU A 19 -4.58 18.87 11.39
CA LEU A 19 -5.18 17.68 10.78
C LEU A 19 -6.08 16.78 11.66
N ARG A 20 -7.39 17.09 11.66
CA ARG A 20 -8.47 16.11 11.88
C ARG A 20 -9.18 15.84 10.56
N PRO A 21 -9.26 14.57 10.08
CA PRO A 21 -10.23 14.19 9.07
C PRO A 21 -11.63 14.08 9.71
N VAL A 22 -12.62 14.58 8.98
CA VAL A 22 -14.04 14.66 9.37
C VAL A 22 -14.70 13.29 9.14
N ALA A 23 -15.28 12.70 10.19
CA ALA A 23 -16.18 11.55 10.09
C ALA A 23 -17.64 12.03 9.89
N PRO A 24 -18.43 11.47 8.95
CA PRO A 24 -19.85 11.77 8.85
C PRO A 24 -20.65 11.09 9.97
N GLY A 25 -21.44 11.89 10.69
CA GLY A 25 -22.20 11.50 11.87
C GLY A 25 -23.45 10.66 11.60
N LYS A 26 -23.77 9.83 12.59
CA LYS A 26 -25.03 9.10 12.77
C LYS A 26 -26.19 10.06 13.07
N GLN A 27 -27.32 9.90 12.40
CA GLN A 27 -28.62 10.38 12.88
C GLN A 27 -29.69 9.31 12.67
N THR A 28 -30.34 8.90 13.76
CA THR A 28 -31.55 8.07 13.80
C THR A 28 -32.77 9.01 13.85
N PRO A 29 -33.86 8.66 13.17
CA PRO A 29 -35.17 8.77 13.84
C PRO A 29 -36.00 7.47 13.81
N ASP A 30 -36.86 7.38 14.83
CA ASP A 30 -37.67 6.26 15.31
C ASP A 30 -38.91 5.93 14.42
N GLN A 31 -39.46 4.74 14.67
CA GLN A 31 -40.37 3.87 13.90
C GLN A 31 -41.84 4.37 13.77
N PRO A 32 -42.70 3.69 12.95
CA PRO A 32 -43.51 2.60 13.51
C PRO A 32 -43.69 1.36 12.61
N ALA A 33 -44.10 0.28 13.26
CA ALA A 33 -44.29 -1.09 12.77
C ALA A 33 -45.43 -1.28 11.76
N ASP A 34 -45.30 -2.28 10.88
CA ASP A 34 -46.27 -3.38 10.76
C ASP A 34 -45.79 -4.49 9.79
N GLU A 35 -46.13 -5.72 10.20
CA GLU A 35 -46.39 -6.97 9.47
C GLU A 35 -45.29 -7.85 8.83
N GLU A 36 -45.50 -9.14 9.10
CA GLU A 36 -44.71 -10.34 8.83
C GLU A 36 -44.57 -10.66 7.33
N THR A 37 -43.40 -11.17 6.92
CA THR A 37 -43.37 -12.30 5.99
C THR A 37 -42.10 -13.13 6.18
N ASP A 38 -42.34 -14.40 6.48
CA ASP A 38 -41.43 -15.53 6.54
C ASP A 38 -40.66 -15.72 5.22
N THR A 39 -39.33 -15.75 5.28
CA THR A 39 -38.50 -16.40 4.25
C THR A 39 -37.19 -16.87 4.89
N ASP A 40 -37.23 -18.11 5.39
CA ASP A 40 -36.05 -18.90 5.74
C ASP A 40 -35.21 -19.15 4.47
N VAL A 41 -34.15 -18.35 4.29
CA VAL A 41 -33.11 -18.62 3.27
C VAL A 41 -31.92 -19.20 4.01
N PRO A 42 -31.53 -20.46 3.75
CA PRO A 42 -30.42 -21.07 4.45
C PRO A 42 -29.14 -20.30 4.17
N ALA A 43 -28.44 -19.94 5.25
CA ALA A 43 -27.13 -19.35 5.23
C ALA A 43 -26.21 -20.20 4.35
N ALA A 44 -25.79 -19.63 3.21
CA ALA A 44 -24.75 -20.21 2.39
C ALA A 44 -23.49 -20.29 3.25
N GLU A 45 -23.16 -21.51 3.64
CA GLU A 45 -21.94 -21.89 4.33
C GLU A 45 -20.77 -21.28 3.55
N GLY A 46 -19.97 -20.46 4.25
CA GLY A 46 -18.76 -19.89 3.70
C GLY A 46 -17.89 -21.03 3.17
N ASP A 47 -17.61 -20.97 1.88
CA ASP A 47 -16.70 -21.87 1.19
C ASP A 47 -15.29 -21.57 1.70
N THR A 48 -14.95 -22.07 2.90
CA THR A 48 -13.58 -22.04 3.42
C THR A 48 -12.77 -23.03 2.61
N THR A 49 -12.31 -22.56 1.45
CA THR A 49 -11.24 -23.21 0.71
C THR A 49 -10.06 -23.37 1.67
N PRO A 50 -9.44 -24.56 1.79
CA PRO A 50 -8.29 -24.76 2.66
C PRO A 50 -7.20 -23.75 2.29
N GLN A 51 -6.84 -22.88 3.24
CA GLN A 51 -5.77 -21.91 3.05
C GLN A 51 -4.48 -22.68 2.77
N SER A 52 -4.10 -22.72 1.49
CA SER A 52 -2.83 -23.31 1.05
C SER A 52 -1.70 -22.64 1.83
N ALA A 53 -0.70 -23.42 2.24
CA ALA A 53 0.44 -22.90 2.99
C ALA A 53 1.06 -21.70 2.24
N PRO A 54 1.46 -20.63 2.95
CA PRO A 54 1.99 -19.45 2.31
C PRO A 54 3.29 -19.77 1.53
N PRO A 55 3.53 -19.11 0.39
CA PRO A 55 4.66 -19.41 -0.50
C PRO A 55 5.99 -19.01 0.16
N PRO A 56 7.08 -19.80 0.08
CA PRO A 56 8.34 -19.51 0.80
C PRO A 56 8.91 -18.09 0.55
N VAL A 57 9.26 -17.37 1.61
CA VAL A 57 9.90 -16.05 1.53
C VAL A 57 11.37 -16.19 1.17
N GLN A 58 11.81 -15.38 0.21
CA GLN A 58 13.20 -15.26 -0.23
C GLN A 58 13.68 -13.80 -0.09
N TYR A 59 14.99 -13.61 0.00
CA TYR A 59 15.59 -12.31 0.28
C TYR A 59 16.80 -12.07 -0.63
N GLY A 60 17.01 -10.81 -1.00
CA GLY A 60 18.09 -10.42 -1.92
C GLY A 60 17.90 -11.01 -3.32
N ASP A 61 19.01 -11.16 -4.04
CA ASP A 61 19.00 -11.48 -5.48
C ASP A 61 19.45 -12.90 -5.83
N ALA A 62 19.93 -13.67 -4.85
CA ALA A 62 20.61 -14.95 -5.09
C ALA A 62 19.75 -15.97 -5.87
N ASP A 63 18.45 -15.99 -5.56
CA ASP A 63 17.49 -16.93 -6.14
C ASP A 63 16.60 -16.31 -7.24
N LEU A 64 16.88 -15.06 -7.63
CA LEU A 64 16.14 -14.40 -8.71
C LEU A 64 16.66 -14.84 -10.09
N PRO A 65 15.76 -15.08 -11.07
CA PRO A 65 16.15 -15.19 -12.46
C PRO A 65 16.90 -13.92 -12.91
N PRO A 66 17.90 -14.04 -13.80
CA PRO A 66 18.71 -12.89 -14.22
C PRO A 66 17.90 -11.72 -14.78
N GLN A 67 16.77 -11.99 -15.44
CA GLN A 67 15.91 -10.96 -16.03
C GLN A 67 15.13 -10.20 -14.94
N VAL A 68 14.61 -10.92 -13.94
CA VAL A 68 13.95 -10.34 -12.76
C VAL A 68 14.92 -9.48 -11.95
N ALA A 69 16.12 -10.00 -11.68
CA ALA A 69 17.16 -9.26 -10.95
C ALA A 69 17.58 -7.96 -11.66
N ARG A 70 17.65 -7.99 -13.01
CA ARG A 70 17.92 -6.80 -13.82
C ARG A 70 16.82 -5.75 -13.72
N MET A 71 15.55 -6.16 -13.86
CA MET A 71 14.41 -5.23 -13.72
C MET A 71 14.36 -4.63 -12.32
N ARG A 72 14.52 -5.46 -11.26
CA ARG A 72 14.63 -4.99 -9.87
C ARG A 72 15.75 -3.97 -9.71
N THR A 73 16.94 -4.27 -10.21
CA THR A 73 18.10 -3.36 -10.13
C THR A 73 17.82 -2.03 -10.83
N ALA A 74 17.25 -2.07 -12.04
CA ALA A 74 16.93 -0.86 -12.82
C ALA A 74 15.91 0.04 -12.08
N LEU A 75 14.88 -0.55 -11.48
CA LEU A 75 13.91 0.19 -10.64
C LEU A 75 14.58 0.85 -9.44
N MET A 76 15.44 0.11 -8.72
CA MET A 76 16.16 0.64 -7.56
C MET A 76 17.15 1.74 -7.94
N GLU A 77 17.86 1.61 -9.06
CA GLU A 77 18.78 2.65 -9.55
C GLU A 77 18.03 3.93 -9.96
N ALA A 78 16.92 3.77 -10.69
CA ALA A 78 16.05 4.88 -11.04
C ALA A 78 15.52 5.59 -9.78
N ALA A 79 15.07 4.83 -8.77
CA ALA A 79 14.58 5.41 -7.52
C ALA A 79 15.68 6.11 -6.70
N ARG A 80 16.88 5.52 -6.61
CA ARG A 80 18.04 6.14 -5.93
C ARG A 80 18.50 7.44 -6.58
N SER A 81 18.17 7.67 -7.85
CA SER A 81 18.46 8.94 -8.51
C SER A 81 17.66 10.12 -7.93
N GLY A 82 16.54 9.85 -7.25
CA GLY A 82 15.62 10.86 -6.72
C GLY A 82 14.87 11.66 -7.80
N ARG A 83 14.91 11.22 -9.06
CA ARG A 83 14.23 11.86 -10.20
C ARG A 83 13.21 10.89 -10.78
N ILE A 84 11.92 11.15 -10.56
CA ILE A 84 10.85 10.20 -10.92
C ILE A 84 10.82 9.86 -12.43
N GLU A 85 11.26 10.79 -13.29
CA GLU A 85 11.39 10.56 -14.73
C GLU A 85 12.40 9.47 -15.10
N GLU A 86 13.33 9.10 -14.21
CA GLU A 86 14.26 7.99 -14.45
C GLU A 86 13.55 6.62 -14.43
N LEU A 87 12.32 6.53 -13.92
CA LEU A 87 11.49 5.32 -14.07
C LEU A 87 10.96 5.14 -15.50
N ARG A 88 10.82 6.23 -16.26
CA ARG A 88 10.27 6.20 -17.63
C ARG A 88 11.04 5.27 -18.57
N PRO A 89 12.38 5.37 -18.71
CA PRO A 89 13.13 4.44 -19.55
C PRO A 89 13.08 2.99 -19.03
N VAL A 90 12.86 2.77 -17.72
CA VAL A 90 12.68 1.43 -17.15
C VAL A 90 11.34 0.84 -17.60
N PHE A 91 10.27 1.61 -17.52
CA PHE A 91 8.92 1.17 -17.95
C PHE A 91 8.86 0.90 -19.46
N GLN A 92 9.63 1.64 -20.25
CA GLN A 92 9.75 1.45 -21.70
C GLN A 92 10.56 0.22 -22.12
N GLN A 93 11.19 -0.50 -21.19
CA GLN A 93 11.80 -1.80 -21.48
C GLN A 93 10.75 -2.88 -21.72
N ASN A 94 9.56 -2.72 -21.13
CA ASN A 94 8.43 -3.58 -21.40
C ASN A 94 7.83 -3.26 -22.78
N GLU A 95 7.17 -4.26 -23.40
CA GLU A 95 6.34 -4.03 -24.58
C GLU A 95 5.11 -3.15 -24.26
N MET A 96 4.56 -3.31 -23.05
CA MET A 96 3.40 -2.56 -22.55
C MET A 96 3.77 -1.87 -21.23
N PRO A 97 3.30 -0.63 -20.98
CA PRO A 97 3.51 0.04 -19.71
C PRO A 97 3.01 -0.82 -18.53
N PRO A 98 3.70 -0.79 -17.38
CA PRO A 98 3.23 -1.48 -16.18
C PRO A 98 1.94 -0.84 -15.65
N THR A 99 1.12 -1.64 -14.99
CA THR A 99 -0.03 -1.11 -14.26
C THR A 99 0.46 -0.33 -13.04
N VAL A 100 0.06 0.94 -12.94
CA VAL A 100 0.28 1.77 -11.75
C VAL A 100 -1.02 2.13 -11.02
N SER A 101 -2.16 1.96 -11.68
CA SER A 101 -3.51 2.20 -11.16
C SER A 101 -4.46 1.13 -11.71
N PHE A 102 -5.37 0.61 -10.87
CA PHE A 102 -6.43 -0.31 -11.33
C PHE A 102 -7.50 0.39 -12.18
N GLU A 103 -7.66 1.71 -12.01
CA GLU A 103 -8.58 2.52 -12.79
C GLU A 103 -7.95 3.00 -14.12
N GLY A 104 -6.65 2.74 -14.30
CA GLY A 104 -5.85 3.23 -15.41
C GLY A 104 -5.15 4.55 -15.11
N ALA A 105 -4.15 4.86 -15.93
CA ALA A 105 -3.40 6.10 -15.90
C ALA A 105 -2.93 6.43 -17.33
N ASP A 106 -3.13 7.67 -17.78
CA ASP A 106 -2.69 8.11 -19.10
C ASP A 106 -1.16 8.16 -19.19
N ASP A 107 -0.51 8.77 -18.20
CA ASP A 107 0.95 8.75 -18.01
C ASP A 107 1.26 8.12 -16.65
N PRO A 108 1.98 6.97 -16.61
CA PRO A 108 2.23 6.27 -15.37
C PRO A 108 3.19 7.03 -14.44
N ILE A 109 4.09 7.87 -14.97
CA ILE A 109 5.01 8.67 -14.17
C ILE A 109 4.29 9.84 -13.53
N ASP A 110 3.42 10.52 -14.27
CA ASP A 110 2.60 11.60 -13.71
C ASP A 110 1.63 11.07 -12.66
N TYR A 111 1.05 9.88 -12.88
CA TYR A 111 0.23 9.21 -11.87
C TYR A 111 1.02 8.93 -10.60
N LEU A 112 2.18 8.27 -10.70
CA LEU A 112 3.02 7.98 -9.52
C LEU A 112 3.45 9.26 -8.80
N ARG A 113 3.78 10.33 -9.53
CA ARG A 113 4.08 11.64 -8.93
C ARG A 113 2.89 12.18 -8.14
N SER A 114 1.68 12.05 -8.67
CA SER A 114 0.45 12.54 -8.01
C SER A 114 0.10 11.77 -6.73
N MET A 115 0.57 10.52 -6.61
CA MET A 115 0.41 9.69 -5.41
C MET A 115 1.44 9.99 -4.32
N SER A 116 2.45 10.82 -4.62
CA SER A 116 3.48 11.22 -3.67
C SER A 116 2.98 12.39 -2.82
N GLY A 117 3.34 12.41 -1.54
CA GLY A 117 3.09 13.53 -0.62
C GLY A 117 4.01 14.73 -0.84
N ASP A 118 4.98 14.61 -1.75
CA ASP A 118 5.83 15.69 -2.24
C ASP A 118 5.64 15.93 -3.74
N PRO A 119 5.76 17.19 -4.22
CA PRO A 119 5.51 17.53 -5.63
C PRO A 119 6.52 16.92 -6.61
N GLU A 120 7.68 16.46 -6.15
CA GLU A 120 8.71 15.88 -7.03
C GLU A 120 8.65 14.34 -7.13
N GLY A 121 7.79 13.67 -6.36
CA GLY A 121 7.67 12.22 -6.40
C GLY A 121 8.73 11.48 -5.59
N ARG A 122 9.44 12.12 -4.66
CA ARG A 122 10.52 11.46 -3.92
C ARG A 122 10.03 10.47 -2.88
N GLU A 123 8.87 10.73 -2.28
CA GLU A 123 8.25 9.78 -1.34
C GLU A 123 7.91 8.47 -2.05
N VAL A 124 7.25 8.52 -3.22
CA VAL A 124 6.93 7.28 -3.95
C VAL A 124 8.18 6.51 -4.41
N LEU A 125 9.28 7.22 -4.73
CA LEU A 125 10.57 6.57 -5.02
C LEU A 125 11.19 5.93 -3.78
N ALA A 126 11.08 6.57 -2.62
CA ALA A 126 11.55 6.00 -1.35
C ALA A 126 10.73 4.75 -0.98
N LEU A 127 9.41 4.79 -1.18
CA LEU A 127 8.53 3.64 -0.99
C LEU A 127 8.92 2.50 -1.95
N LEU A 128 9.13 2.79 -3.24
CA LEU A 128 9.59 1.79 -4.20
C LEU A 128 10.88 1.09 -3.75
N LEU A 129 11.83 1.83 -3.17
CA LEU A 129 13.06 1.25 -2.60
C LEU A 129 12.75 0.34 -1.42
N GLU A 130 11.98 0.81 -0.42
CA GLU A 130 11.67 0.00 0.76
C GLU A 130 10.91 -1.29 0.38
N ILE A 131 9.99 -1.20 -0.59
CA ILE A 131 9.27 -2.36 -1.13
C ILE A 131 10.23 -3.35 -1.79
N LEU A 132 11.15 -2.89 -2.65
CA LEU A 132 12.09 -3.78 -3.35
C LEU A 132 13.20 -4.32 -2.45
N GLU A 133 13.52 -3.66 -1.33
CA GLU A 133 14.50 -4.13 -0.33
C GLU A 133 13.92 -5.19 0.61
N ALA A 134 12.60 -5.28 0.73
CA ALA A 134 11.91 -6.32 1.50
C ALA A 134 12.07 -7.72 0.88
N GLY A 135 11.66 -8.74 1.64
CA GLY A 135 11.56 -10.12 1.14
C GLY A 135 10.49 -10.26 0.04
N TRP A 136 10.65 -11.28 -0.79
CA TRP A 136 9.78 -11.58 -1.93
C TRP A 136 9.35 -13.03 -1.97
N VAL A 137 8.34 -13.31 -2.79
CA VAL A 137 7.82 -14.66 -3.04
C VAL A 137 7.67 -14.91 -4.53
N HIS A 138 7.81 -16.17 -4.93
CA HIS A 138 7.53 -16.65 -6.29
C HIS A 138 6.22 -17.43 -6.27
N VAL A 139 5.21 -16.90 -6.96
CA VAL A 139 3.83 -17.39 -6.90
C VAL A 139 3.35 -17.88 -8.26
N ASP A 140 2.31 -18.70 -8.23
CA ASP A 140 1.54 -19.11 -9.42
C ASP A 140 2.40 -19.78 -10.51
N GLN A 141 3.42 -20.53 -10.08
CA GLN A 141 4.42 -21.16 -10.95
C GLN A 141 3.79 -22.07 -12.01
N GLY A 142 4.26 -21.94 -13.26
CA GLY A 142 3.75 -22.71 -14.40
C GLY A 142 2.41 -22.22 -14.93
N THR A 143 1.89 -21.09 -14.43
CA THR A 143 0.66 -20.46 -14.93
C THR A 143 0.97 -19.15 -15.65
N PRO A 144 0.03 -18.60 -16.44
CA PRO A 144 0.18 -17.25 -17.00
C PRO A 144 0.28 -16.12 -15.95
N GLN A 145 0.00 -16.41 -14.68
CA GLN A 145 0.10 -15.47 -13.56
C GLN A 145 1.41 -15.63 -12.76
N GLU A 146 2.34 -16.48 -13.23
CA GLU A 146 3.62 -16.70 -12.56
C GLU A 146 4.38 -15.38 -12.36
N MET A 147 4.79 -15.12 -11.11
CA MET A 147 5.32 -13.80 -10.75
C MET A 147 6.21 -13.81 -9.52
N TYR A 148 7.17 -12.89 -9.50
CA TYR A 148 7.97 -12.52 -8.35
C TYR A 148 7.37 -11.25 -7.73
N VAL A 149 6.97 -11.33 -6.46
CA VAL A 149 6.17 -10.29 -5.81
C VAL A 149 6.88 -9.71 -4.58
N TRP A 150 6.96 -8.38 -4.53
CA TRP A 150 7.46 -7.59 -3.41
C TRP A 150 6.36 -6.67 -2.85
N PRO A 151 6.31 -6.46 -1.52
CA PRO A 151 6.93 -7.30 -0.51
C PRO A 151 6.11 -8.60 -0.40
N TYR A 152 6.69 -9.64 0.19
CA TYR A 152 5.98 -10.92 0.36
C TYR A 152 4.65 -10.80 1.13
N PHE A 153 4.47 -9.75 1.95
CA PHE A 153 3.22 -9.43 2.64
C PHE A 153 2.01 -9.36 1.70
N ALA A 154 2.20 -8.97 0.43
CA ALA A 154 1.12 -8.93 -0.56
C ALA A 154 0.51 -10.31 -0.88
N ARG A 155 1.20 -11.40 -0.51
CA ARG A 155 0.77 -12.79 -0.73
C ARG A 155 0.80 -13.62 0.56
N TRP A 156 0.90 -12.96 1.72
CA TRP A 156 1.06 -13.61 3.02
C TRP A 156 0.02 -13.10 4.03
N PRO A 157 -0.60 -13.96 4.87
CA PRO A 157 -1.53 -13.51 5.91
C PRO A 157 -0.83 -12.69 7.00
N LEU A 158 -1.33 -11.48 7.30
CA LEU A 158 -0.72 -10.58 8.28
C LEU A 158 -0.80 -11.13 9.72
N GLU A 159 -1.78 -11.97 10.01
CA GLU A 159 -1.98 -12.65 11.29
C GLU A 159 -0.98 -13.80 11.50
N GLY A 160 -0.37 -14.29 10.42
CA GLY A 160 0.58 -15.40 10.42
C GLY A 160 2.05 -14.98 10.44
N LEU A 161 2.35 -13.71 10.69
CA LEU A 161 3.71 -13.19 10.73
C LEU A 161 4.40 -13.56 12.06
N ASP A 162 5.65 -14.01 11.96
CA ASP A 162 6.50 -14.18 13.15
C ASP A 162 7.03 -12.80 13.65
N PRO A 163 7.58 -12.72 14.88
CA PRO A 163 8.05 -11.44 15.42
C PRO A 163 9.13 -10.72 14.60
N ARG A 164 9.96 -11.45 13.83
CA ARG A 164 10.95 -10.83 12.93
C ARG A 164 10.26 -10.27 11.70
N GLN A 165 9.30 -11.00 11.15
CA GLN A 165 8.47 -10.56 10.04
C GLN A 165 7.61 -9.34 10.40
N GLU A 166 7.13 -9.24 11.64
CA GLU A 166 6.45 -8.01 12.11
C GLU A 166 7.40 -6.80 12.12
N VAL A 167 8.66 -6.97 12.53
CA VAL A 167 9.65 -5.89 12.46
C VAL A 167 9.92 -5.48 11.01
N GLU A 168 10.00 -6.44 10.08
CA GLU A 168 10.12 -6.15 8.64
C GLU A 168 8.92 -5.36 8.12
N LEU A 169 7.70 -5.72 8.53
CA LEU A 169 6.48 -4.99 8.17
C LEU A 169 6.52 -3.54 8.69
N TYR A 170 6.97 -3.34 9.93
CA TYR A 170 7.05 -2.00 10.53
C TYR A 170 8.16 -1.10 9.95
N ARG A 171 9.02 -1.63 9.09
CA ARG A 171 9.93 -0.78 8.30
C ARG A 171 9.21 -0.09 7.14
N ILE A 172 8.16 -0.72 6.63
CA ILE A 172 7.37 -0.24 5.49
C ILE A 172 6.18 0.59 5.99
N LEU A 173 5.55 0.14 7.07
CA LEU A 173 4.27 0.65 7.55
C LEU A 173 4.36 1.08 9.01
N THR A 174 3.56 2.09 9.38
CA THR A 174 3.42 2.42 10.79
C THR A 174 2.55 1.40 11.51
N ALA A 175 2.65 1.33 12.85
CA ALA A 175 1.78 0.46 13.64
C ALA A 175 0.29 0.76 13.48
N TYR A 176 -0.06 2.03 13.19
CA TYR A 176 -1.43 2.43 12.90
C TYR A 176 -1.90 1.84 11.56
N ASP A 177 -1.10 1.94 10.50
CA ASP A 177 -1.47 1.42 9.17
C ASP A 177 -1.62 -0.10 9.19
N VAL A 178 -0.74 -0.82 9.91
CA VAL A 178 -0.83 -2.28 10.05
C VAL A 178 -2.14 -2.69 10.73
N GLU A 179 -2.58 -1.96 11.76
CA GLU A 179 -3.84 -2.23 12.45
C GLU A 179 -5.05 -2.00 11.53
N GLU A 180 -5.04 -0.93 10.73
CA GLU A 180 -6.10 -0.70 9.73
C GLU A 180 -6.11 -1.81 8.66
N MET A 181 -4.95 -2.24 8.16
CA MET A 181 -4.86 -3.33 7.17
C MET A 181 -5.37 -4.66 7.72
N ARG A 182 -5.09 -4.99 8.98
CA ARG A 182 -5.65 -6.17 9.65
C ARG A 182 -7.17 -6.11 9.72
N ARG A 183 -7.76 -4.93 9.95
CA ARG A 183 -9.23 -4.75 9.92
C ARG A 183 -9.83 -4.93 8.53
N HIS A 184 -9.09 -4.55 7.50
CA HIS A 184 -9.48 -4.71 6.09
C HIS A 184 -9.16 -6.10 5.51
N GLY A 185 -8.51 -6.98 6.29
CA GLY A 185 -8.32 -8.39 5.94
C GLY A 185 -7.04 -8.71 5.16
N GLY A 186 -6.08 -7.78 5.06
CA GLY A 186 -4.79 -8.10 4.44
C GLY A 186 -3.95 -6.89 4.05
N TYR A 187 -2.79 -7.17 3.46
CA TYR A 187 -1.87 -6.16 2.95
C TYR A 187 -2.44 -5.46 1.72
N ILE A 188 -2.73 -4.17 1.85
CA ILE A 188 -3.27 -3.31 0.78
C ILE A 188 -2.33 -2.16 0.42
N PHE A 189 -1.07 -2.19 0.82
CA PHE A 189 -0.12 -1.13 0.46
C PHE A 189 0.55 -1.37 -0.89
N TYR A 190 1.57 -0.57 -1.21
CA TYR A 190 2.34 -0.69 -2.44
C TYR A 190 2.92 -2.08 -2.63
N ARG A 191 2.88 -2.56 -3.88
CA ARG A 191 3.51 -3.82 -4.28
C ARG A 191 4.04 -3.75 -5.70
N VAL A 192 5.08 -4.54 -5.95
CA VAL A 192 5.72 -4.72 -7.25
C VAL A 192 5.58 -6.18 -7.69
N GLY A 193 5.24 -6.40 -8.96
CA GLY A 193 5.14 -7.71 -9.58
C GLY A 193 5.96 -7.78 -10.86
N ILE A 194 6.91 -8.70 -10.92
CA ILE A 194 7.78 -8.91 -12.09
C ILE A 194 7.62 -10.35 -12.58
N GLY A 195 7.35 -10.52 -13.87
CA GLY A 195 7.23 -11.81 -14.52
C GLY A 195 8.58 -12.54 -14.64
N PRO A 196 8.61 -13.85 -14.87
CA PRO A 196 9.86 -14.62 -14.98
C PRO A 196 10.78 -14.16 -16.13
N ASP A 197 10.21 -13.46 -17.12
CA ASP A 197 10.90 -12.83 -18.25
C ASP A 197 11.44 -11.41 -17.93
N GLY A 198 11.30 -10.96 -16.68
CA GLY A 198 11.70 -9.62 -16.26
C GLY A 198 10.71 -8.51 -16.64
N THR A 199 9.56 -8.83 -17.26
CA THR A 199 8.52 -7.84 -17.53
C THR A 199 7.96 -7.30 -16.21
N LEU A 200 8.00 -5.98 -16.02
CA LEU A 200 7.35 -5.35 -14.88
C LEU A 200 5.84 -5.31 -15.12
N HIS A 201 5.07 -6.11 -14.41
CA HIS A 201 3.61 -6.13 -14.58
C HIS A 201 2.94 -4.97 -13.85
N TYR A 202 3.36 -4.68 -12.61
CA TYR A 202 2.76 -3.62 -11.82
C TYR A 202 3.69 -3.01 -10.79
N PHE A 203 3.42 -1.74 -10.49
CA PHE A 203 3.79 -1.07 -9.24
C PHE A 203 2.56 -0.26 -8.77
N VAL A 204 1.76 -0.87 -7.90
CA VAL A 204 0.43 -0.37 -7.52
C VAL A 204 0.31 -0.23 -6.01
N ALA A 205 -0.44 0.77 -5.55
CA ALA A 205 -1.04 0.77 -4.22
C ALA A 205 -2.29 -0.14 -4.24
N GLY A 206 -2.48 -0.96 -3.20
CA GLY A 206 -3.66 -1.81 -3.07
C GLY A 206 -4.88 -1.04 -2.54
N HIS A 207 -6.05 -1.54 -2.93
CA HIS A 207 -7.33 -1.27 -2.30
C HIS A 207 -8.03 -2.61 -2.10
#